data_AF-A0AAD1UFI5-F1
#
_entry.id   AF-A0AAD1UFI5-F1
#
_cell.length_a   1.000
_cell.length_b   1.000
_cell.length_c   1.000
_cell.angle_alpha   90.00
_cell.angle_beta   90.00
_cell.angle_gamma   90.00
#
_symmetry.space_group_name_H-M   'P 1'
#
loop_
_entity.id
_entity.type
_entity.pdbx_description
1 polymer ?
#
loop_
_entity_poly.entity_id
_entity_poly.type
_entity_poly.pdbx_seq_one_letter_code
_entity_poly.pdbx_strand_id
1 'polypeptide(L)'
;MNSGGKKLNLAQAKANVYVKKHKLVEVVSEMINNLIHVKDEKPIAYMVKYLSNYLTEKERKESGIYIKGPLPQKIPLMSYPKFGDECTHLLSKYLSRDMWSGMTKRMTKLGGKIQMCVQSGVYDEKEEIGIYATDEEAYKVFDDIFTPIIQDLHPKYDLKVNYRNEFDLNSVQDITLSPKIKNKLSFIKVSARRNFKDYPFTPMMSTQIKVQVEKKIVETLGEVYDHYHQLAKIDEKTSNWLNSVGIDISKQTSHSNAGINEDWPNGRGVFIDDNKAFVILVNFEDHVQVFAIGEDGNFSKSLTTLIKILSKFEKMGYAKHSTLGFLTASPKNLGTTLDLGVRIKLKTAQSEDHIEFYKKENWCSIKQSPDSDTEYDISFCETLAKNLTENYAIDKFGDCLSMLAQGENCEEKVEQEKAQTESFADSEAVQNPQGINSSNDDKISDNKDQNNPSIKEENILGKNSNDDKSKSKDKNSIHDTSTKGKVKDSTKSSTKRPRVLPKEETKYDDSEDSSEDDSGNDSKAGHQYNKEEAATGDEDGDQNQNDNAQKKYND
;
A
#
# COMPACT_ATOMS: atom_id res chain seq x y z
N MET A 1 -1.95 -55.99 26.19
CA MET A 1 -1.48 -55.32 27.43
C MET A 1 -1.69 -53.81 27.31
N ASN A 2 -1.70 -53.08 28.42
CA ASN A 2 -2.17 -51.69 28.46
C ASN A 2 -1.23 -50.67 27.79
N SER A 3 -1.76 -49.84 26.89
CA SER A 3 -1.25 -48.50 26.60
C SER A 3 -2.08 -47.47 27.36
N GLY A 4 -1.77 -47.28 28.64
CA GLY A 4 -2.58 -46.49 29.58
C GLY A 4 -2.54 -44.98 29.33
N GLY A 5 -3.46 -44.48 28.49
CA GLY A 5 -3.69 -43.04 28.35
C GLY A 5 -4.18 -42.43 29.67
N LYS A 6 -3.30 -41.71 30.38
CA LYS A 6 -3.66 -40.98 31.60
C LYS A 6 -4.75 -39.94 31.28
N LYS A 7 -5.97 -40.15 31.78
CA LYS A 7 -6.99 -39.08 31.81
C LYS A 7 -6.40 -37.90 32.59
N LEU A 8 -6.30 -36.75 31.94
CA LEU A 8 -5.90 -35.50 32.57
C LEU A 8 -6.87 -35.19 33.73
N ASN A 9 -6.33 -34.86 34.90
CA ASN A 9 -7.14 -34.36 36.02
C ASN A 9 -7.84 -33.06 35.57
N LEU A 10 -9.05 -32.78 36.09
CA LEU A 10 -9.80 -31.55 35.80
C LEU A 10 -8.95 -30.28 35.95
N ALA A 11 -8.03 -30.23 36.92
CA ALA A 11 -7.08 -29.13 37.06
C ALA A 11 -6.11 -29.01 35.86
N GLN A 12 -5.57 -30.13 35.38
CA GLN A 12 -4.69 -30.17 34.20
C GLN A 12 -5.46 -29.87 32.90
N ALA A 13 -6.72 -30.29 32.81
CA ALA A 13 -7.60 -29.93 31.69
C ALA A 13 -7.85 -28.41 31.65
N LYS A 14 -8.19 -27.79 32.80
CA LYS A 14 -8.34 -26.33 32.92
C LYS A 14 -7.03 -25.58 32.59
N ALA A 15 -5.89 -26.05 33.09
CA ALA A 15 -4.58 -25.48 32.77
C ALA A 15 -4.29 -25.55 31.26
N ASN A 16 -4.53 -26.70 30.62
CA ASN A 16 -4.34 -26.87 29.18
C ASN A 16 -5.28 -25.97 28.35
N VAL A 17 -6.52 -25.73 28.80
CA VAL A 17 -7.44 -24.78 28.16
C VAL A 17 -6.91 -23.35 28.26
N TYR A 18 -6.41 -22.94 29.44
CA TYR A 18 -5.80 -21.61 29.62
C TYR A 18 -4.54 -21.42 28.76
N VAL A 19 -3.62 -22.40 28.79
CA VAL A 19 -2.39 -22.40 27.99
C VAL A 19 -2.67 -22.30 26.49
N LYS A 20 -3.70 -23.01 25.99
CA LYS A 20 -4.14 -22.90 24.58
C LYS A 20 -4.80 -21.55 24.28
N LYS A 21 -5.74 -21.11 25.12
CA LYS A 21 -6.46 -19.83 24.93
C LYS A 21 -5.50 -18.64 24.82
N HIS A 22 -4.44 -18.65 25.63
CA HIS A 22 -3.44 -17.57 25.67
C HIS A 22 -2.15 -17.91 24.90
N LYS A 23 -2.15 -18.97 24.06
CA LYS A 23 -1.01 -19.40 23.21
C LYS A 23 0.34 -19.51 23.93
N LEU A 24 0.36 -19.77 25.24
CA LEU A 24 1.55 -19.56 26.09
C LEU A 24 2.74 -20.44 25.69
N VAL A 25 2.49 -21.67 25.23
CA VAL A 25 3.54 -22.57 24.73
C VAL A 25 4.11 -22.09 23.39
N GLU A 26 3.30 -21.48 22.53
CA GLU A 26 3.76 -20.89 21.26
C GLU A 26 4.67 -19.70 21.56
N VAL A 27 4.21 -18.72 22.35
CA VAL A 27 4.96 -17.51 22.73
C VAL A 27 6.30 -17.82 23.38
N VAL A 28 6.35 -18.78 24.31
CA VAL A 28 7.60 -19.19 24.99
C VAL A 28 8.52 -19.98 24.05
N SER A 29 7.97 -20.81 23.17
CA SER A 29 8.78 -21.55 22.17
C SER A 29 9.37 -20.62 21.11
N GLU A 30 8.60 -19.64 20.62
CA GLU A 30 9.08 -18.55 19.79
C GLU A 30 10.22 -17.82 20.53
N MET A 31 9.99 -17.27 21.72
CA MET A 31 11.00 -16.55 22.50
C MET A 31 12.33 -17.32 22.65
N ILE A 32 12.28 -18.62 22.93
CA ILE A 32 13.48 -19.46 23.13
C ILE A 32 14.20 -19.71 21.80
N ASN A 33 13.48 -20.10 20.73
CA ASN A 33 14.07 -20.25 19.40
C ASN A 33 14.71 -18.94 18.93
N ASN A 34 14.03 -17.83 19.18
CA ASN A 34 14.43 -16.49 18.79
C ASN A 34 15.74 -16.08 19.48
N LEU A 35 15.84 -16.30 20.79
CA LEU A 35 17.08 -16.08 21.52
C LEU A 35 18.24 -16.97 21.02
N ILE A 36 17.98 -18.25 20.73
CA ILE A 36 18.99 -19.19 20.20
C ILE A 36 19.52 -18.73 18.82
N HIS A 37 18.69 -18.08 18.02
CA HIS A 37 19.06 -17.59 16.69
C HIS A 37 19.85 -16.28 16.70
N VAL A 38 19.44 -15.28 17.48
CA VAL A 38 20.18 -14.01 17.58
C VAL A 38 21.41 -14.11 18.48
N LYS A 39 21.41 -15.02 19.47
CA LYS A 39 22.50 -15.21 20.46
C LYS A 39 22.85 -13.91 21.19
N ASP A 40 21.82 -13.18 21.63
CA ASP A 40 21.95 -11.93 22.37
C ASP A 40 22.86 -12.12 23.60
N GLU A 41 23.83 -11.23 23.78
CA GLU A 41 24.80 -11.27 24.89
C GLU A 41 24.14 -11.16 26.27
N LYS A 42 22.91 -10.66 26.34
CA LYS A 42 22.12 -10.42 27.55
C LYS A 42 20.80 -11.20 27.45
N PRO A 43 20.86 -12.55 27.44
CA PRO A 43 19.73 -13.42 27.05
C PRO A 43 18.45 -13.19 27.86
N ILE A 44 18.56 -12.95 29.16
CA ILE A 44 17.41 -12.69 30.03
C ILE A 44 16.79 -11.31 29.74
N ALA A 45 17.60 -10.30 29.42
CA ALA A 45 17.09 -8.99 29.01
C ALA A 45 16.37 -9.08 27.65
N TYR A 46 16.93 -9.85 26.70
CA TYR A 46 16.26 -10.18 25.44
C TYR A 46 14.88 -10.84 25.68
N MET A 47 14.79 -11.85 26.54
CA MET A 47 13.51 -12.50 26.89
C MET A 47 12.47 -11.51 27.43
N VAL A 48 12.86 -10.67 28.41
CA VAL A 48 11.96 -9.67 29.03
C VAL A 48 11.47 -8.65 28.00
N LYS A 49 12.35 -8.17 27.12
CA LYS A 49 11.96 -7.30 26.00
C LYS A 49 11.04 -8.01 25.01
N TYR A 50 11.35 -9.26 24.64
CA TYR A 50 10.59 -10.04 23.67
C TYR A 50 9.15 -10.27 24.13
N LEU A 51 8.93 -10.69 25.38
CA LEU A 51 7.58 -10.86 25.94
C LEU A 51 6.80 -9.55 25.99
N SER A 52 7.49 -8.42 26.19
CA SER A 52 6.87 -7.09 26.23
C SER A 52 6.35 -6.59 24.87
N ASN A 53 6.71 -7.24 23.75
CA ASN A 53 6.06 -7.00 22.44
C ASN A 53 4.59 -7.45 22.41
N TYR A 54 4.20 -8.42 23.24
CA TYR A 54 2.84 -8.99 23.27
C TYR A 54 1.88 -8.16 24.15
N LEU A 55 2.33 -7.00 24.66
CA LEU A 55 1.55 -6.07 25.47
C LEU A 55 1.45 -4.71 24.78
N THR A 56 0.23 -4.16 24.72
CA THR A 56 0.00 -2.78 24.31
C THR A 56 0.73 -1.80 25.24
N GLU A 57 0.91 -0.56 24.78
CA GLU A 57 1.52 0.48 25.62
C GLU A 57 0.68 0.79 26.87
N LYS A 58 -0.65 0.67 26.75
CA LYS A 58 -1.60 0.79 27.87
C LYS A 58 -1.38 -0.32 28.90
N GLU A 59 -1.42 -1.59 28.48
CA GLU A 59 -1.21 -2.73 29.38
C GLU A 59 0.17 -2.70 30.05
N ARG A 60 1.21 -2.24 29.33
CA ARG A 60 2.55 -2.03 29.91
C ARG A 60 2.55 -0.95 30.99
N LYS A 61 1.91 0.20 30.75
CA LYS A 61 1.76 1.27 31.75
C LYS A 61 0.96 0.80 32.97
N GLU A 62 -0.17 0.14 32.77
CA GLU A 62 -1.03 -0.42 33.82
C GLU A 62 -0.32 -1.53 34.63
N SER A 63 0.58 -2.30 33.99
CA SER A 63 1.40 -3.33 34.65
C SER A 63 2.73 -2.81 35.23
N GLY A 64 3.04 -1.52 35.10
CA GLY A 64 4.31 -0.92 35.55
C GLY A 64 5.57 -1.38 34.77
N ILE A 65 5.41 -1.90 33.55
CA ILE A 65 6.49 -2.46 32.73
C ILE A 65 7.11 -1.37 31.85
N TYR A 66 8.25 -0.83 32.27
CA TYR A 66 9.01 0.20 31.55
C TYR A 66 10.29 -0.39 30.92
N ILE A 67 10.38 -0.35 29.59
CA ILE A 67 11.55 -0.85 28.83
C ILE A 67 12.15 0.26 27.96
N LYS A 68 13.48 0.39 27.99
CA LYS A 68 14.25 1.35 27.19
C LYS A 68 14.89 0.71 25.95
N GLY A 69 14.95 1.51 24.88
CA GLY A 69 15.50 1.13 23.57
C GLY A 69 14.56 0.23 22.77
N PRO A 70 14.93 -0.12 21.51
CA PRO A 70 14.12 -0.98 20.66
C PRO A 70 13.81 -2.33 21.32
N LEU A 71 12.67 -2.88 20.93
CA LEU A 71 12.26 -4.24 21.29
C LEU A 71 12.79 -5.22 20.22
N PRO A 72 13.09 -6.49 20.55
CA PRO A 72 13.55 -7.47 19.58
C PRO A 72 12.49 -7.73 18.51
N GLN A 73 12.92 -7.78 17.24
CA GLN A 73 12.05 -8.20 16.14
C GLN A 73 11.61 -9.66 16.32
N LYS A 74 10.40 -10.00 15.88
CA LYS A 74 9.95 -11.40 15.83
C LYS A 74 10.78 -12.15 14.80
N ILE A 75 11.44 -13.22 15.24
CA ILE A 75 12.44 -13.90 14.41
C ILE A 75 11.82 -14.84 13.38
N PRO A 76 12.51 -15.05 12.24
CA PRO A 76 12.21 -16.06 11.24
C PRO A 76 11.46 -17.33 11.67
N LEU A 77 10.26 -17.50 11.11
CA LEU A 77 9.51 -18.76 11.02
C LEU A 77 10.41 -19.91 10.54
N MET A 78 10.78 -20.84 11.42
CA MET A 78 11.72 -21.91 11.06
C MET A 78 11.05 -23.12 10.37
N SER A 79 9.76 -23.36 10.62
CA SER A 79 8.97 -24.41 9.98
C SER A 79 8.11 -23.85 8.84
N TYR A 80 7.78 -24.71 7.86
CA TYR A 80 6.78 -24.40 6.83
C TYR A 80 5.48 -23.87 7.48
N PRO A 81 4.98 -22.69 7.07
CA PRO A 81 3.74 -22.13 7.61
C PRO A 81 2.56 -23.09 7.47
N LYS A 82 1.59 -22.95 8.37
CA LYS A 82 0.31 -23.65 8.28
C LYS A 82 -0.77 -22.59 8.23
N PHE A 83 -1.58 -22.66 7.19
CA PHE A 83 -2.75 -21.83 7.00
C PHE A 83 -3.99 -22.69 7.30
N GLY A 84 -5.02 -22.12 7.89
CA GLY A 84 -6.33 -22.73 8.06
C GLY A 84 -7.05 -22.92 6.72
N ASP A 85 -8.06 -23.80 6.70
CA ASP A 85 -8.79 -24.15 5.48
C ASP A 85 -9.55 -22.95 4.86
N GLU A 86 -9.84 -21.92 5.65
CA GLU A 86 -10.48 -20.66 5.25
C GLU A 86 -9.50 -19.57 4.73
N CYS A 87 -8.20 -19.84 4.69
CA CYS A 87 -7.17 -18.83 4.40
C CYS A 87 -6.95 -18.62 2.89
N THR A 88 -7.58 -17.57 2.34
CA THR A 88 -7.68 -17.28 0.89
C THR A 88 -6.54 -16.43 0.30
N HIS A 89 -5.60 -15.96 1.12
CA HIS A 89 -4.62 -14.95 0.73
C HIS A 89 -3.57 -15.43 -0.28
N LEU A 90 -2.97 -14.50 -1.05
CA LEU A 90 -2.07 -14.88 -2.15
C LEU A 90 -0.83 -15.68 -1.70
N LEU A 91 -0.35 -15.46 -0.49
CA LEU A 91 0.74 -16.26 0.08
C LEU A 91 0.38 -17.76 0.20
N SER A 92 -0.81 -18.12 0.71
CA SER A 92 -1.22 -19.53 0.90
C SER A 92 -1.45 -20.23 -0.44
N LYS A 93 -2.00 -19.50 -1.42
CA LYS A 93 -2.21 -19.95 -2.80
C LYS A 93 -0.92 -20.39 -3.50
N TYR A 94 0.22 -19.74 -3.22
CA TYR A 94 1.48 -19.98 -3.95
C TYR A 94 2.64 -20.57 -3.12
N LEU A 95 2.64 -20.47 -1.79
CA LEU A 95 3.76 -20.96 -0.98
C LEU A 95 3.76 -22.48 -0.82
N SER A 96 4.50 -23.18 -1.68
CA SER A 96 4.73 -24.63 -1.51
C SER A 96 5.82 -24.95 -0.46
N ARG A 97 5.78 -26.17 0.08
CA ARG A 97 6.79 -26.67 1.04
C ARG A 97 8.20 -26.76 0.45
N ASP A 98 8.31 -27.04 -0.84
CA ASP A 98 9.60 -27.19 -1.52
C ASP A 98 10.21 -25.80 -1.81
N MET A 99 9.40 -24.84 -2.26
CA MET A 99 9.81 -23.43 -2.37
C MET A 99 10.28 -22.89 -1.01
N TRP A 100 9.52 -23.12 0.06
CA TRP A 100 9.91 -22.75 1.42
C TRP A 100 11.27 -23.35 1.82
N SER A 101 11.46 -24.65 1.59
CA SER A 101 12.70 -25.36 1.91
C SER A 101 13.89 -24.86 1.07
N GLY A 102 13.65 -24.38 -0.15
CA GLY A 102 14.65 -23.76 -1.02
C GLY A 102 14.95 -22.28 -0.72
N MET A 103 14.02 -21.55 -0.09
CA MET A 103 14.15 -20.12 0.23
C MET A 103 14.64 -19.82 1.64
N THR A 104 14.30 -20.66 2.64
CA THR A 104 14.60 -20.40 4.08
C THR A 104 16.07 -20.20 4.44
N LYS A 105 17.00 -20.61 3.56
CA LYS A 105 18.46 -20.44 3.71
C LYS A 105 19.02 -19.27 2.90
N ARG A 106 18.21 -18.61 2.06
CA ARG A 106 18.62 -17.43 1.28
C ARG A 106 18.46 -16.17 2.11
N MET A 107 19.24 -15.15 1.78
CA MET A 107 19.25 -13.87 2.47
C MET A 107 19.71 -12.78 1.48
N THR A 108 19.16 -11.58 1.57
CA THR A 108 19.60 -10.42 0.80
C THR A 108 20.86 -9.79 1.41
N LYS A 109 21.52 -8.88 0.70
CA LYS A 109 22.68 -8.11 1.23
C LYS A 109 22.37 -7.36 2.53
N LEU A 110 21.14 -6.87 2.71
CA LEU A 110 20.73 -6.10 3.89
C LEU A 110 20.20 -7.00 5.03
N GLY A 111 20.28 -8.33 4.89
CA GLY A 111 19.88 -9.30 5.91
C GLY A 111 18.44 -9.82 5.80
N GLY A 112 17.69 -9.36 4.79
CA GLY A 112 16.31 -9.72 4.50
C GLY A 112 16.13 -11.20 4.18
N LYS A 113 15.06 -11.78 4.72
CA LYS A 113 14.78 -13.22 4.73
C LYS A 113 13.32 -13.48 4.37
N ILE A 114 13.03 -14.59 3.67
CA ILE A 114 11.65 -14.97 3.31
C ILE A 114 10.74 -14.98 4.54
N GLN A 115 11.25 -15.45 5.68
CA GLN A 115 10.52 -15.54 6.93
C GLN A 115 10.14 -14.18 7.55
N MET A 116 10.76 -13.08 7.11
CA MET A 116 10.38 -11.71 7.47
C MET A 116 9.35 -11.17 6.46
N CYS A 117 9.56 -11.44 5.17
CA CYS A 117 8.63 -11.07 4.10
C CYS A 117 7.21 -11.61 4.32
N VAL A 118 7.06 -12.84 4.81
CA VAL A 118 5.77 -13.53 4.96
C VAL A 118 5.08 -13.35 6.32
N GLN A 119 5.61 -12.53 7.23
CA GLN A 119 5.06 -12.47 8.59
C GLN A 119 3.60 -11.99 8.65
N SER A 120 3.17 -11.12 7.73
CA SER A 120 1.79 -10.62 7.71
C SER A 120 0.79 -11.76 7.52
N GLY A 121 0.88 -12.52 6.43
CA GLY A 121 -0.05 -13.62 6.14
C GLY A 121 0.04 -14.81 7.09
N VAL A 122 1.22 -15.06 7.68
CA VAL A 122 1.39 -16.20 8.60
C VAL A 122 0.87 -15.89 10.02
N TYR A 123 0.76 -14.62 10.41
CA TYR A 123 0.18 -14.22 11.69
C TYR A 123 -1.21 -13.56 11.59
N ASP A 124 -1.67 -13.16 10.40
CA ASP A 124 -3.06 -12.80 10.11
C ASP A 124 -3.53 -13.42 8.77
N GLU A 125 -4.35 -14.45 8.88
CA GLU A 125 -4.93 -15.20 7.75
C GLU A 125 -5.97 -14.38 6.96
N LYS A 126 -6.32 -13.16 7.41
CA LYS A 126 -7.26 -12.24 6.76
C LYS A 126 -6.61 -11.22 5.82
N GLU A 127 -5.28 -11.14 5.78
CA GLU A 127 -4.57 -10.30 4.81
C GLU A 127 -4.98 -10.65 3.37
N GLU A 128 -5.04 -9.69 2.45
CA GLU A 128 -5.32 -9.99 1.03
C GLU A 128 -4.13 -10.73 0.37
N ILE A 129 -2.91 -10.29 0.69
CA ILE A 129 -1.67 -10.68 -0.02
C ILE A 129 -0.80 -11.59 0.84
N GLY A 130 -0.59 -11.22 2.11
CA GLY A 130 0.21 -11.97 3.08
C GLY A 130 1.74 -11.90 2.92
N ILE A 131 2.28 -11.10 1.98
CA ILE A 131 3.73 -10.92 1.80
C ILE A 131 4.12 -9.46 1.50
N TYR A 132 5.22 -8.99 2.10
CA TYR A 132 5.87 -7.71 1.83
C TYR A 132 7.37 -7.90 1.52
N ALA A 133 7.98 -7.04 0.71
CA ALA A 133 9.41 -7.03 0.45
C ALA A 133 10.18 -6.34 1.59
N THR A 134 11.31 -6.92 1.98
CA THR A 134 12.18 -6.39 3.06
C THR A 134 13.24 -5.42 2.57
N ASP A 135 13.60 -5.47 1.27
CA ASP A 135 14.47 -4.54 0.56
C ASP A 135 14.33 -4.74 -0.97
N GLU A 136 15.10 -3.98 -1.75
CA GLU A 136 15.09 -4.03 -3.23
C GLU A 136 15.55 -5.36 -3.83
N GLU A 137 16.33 -6.16 -3.11
CA GLU A 137 16.87 -7.44 -3.56
C GLU A 137 15.96 -8.63 -3.17
N ALA A 138 15.04 -8.43 -2.21
CA ALA A 138 14.06 -9.44 -1.80
C ALA A 138 13.21 -9.98 -2.98
N TYR A 139 12.80 -9.11 -3.90
CA TYR A 139 12.07 -9.48 -5.13
C TYR A 139 12.84 -10.43 -6.06
N LYS A 140 14.18 -10.47 -5.94
CA LYS A 140 15.07 -11.31 -6.75
C LYS A 140 15.58 -12.55 -6.01
N VAL A 141 15.77 -12.46 -4.69
CA VAL A 141 16.26 -13.58 -3.86
C VAL A 141 15.13 -14.56 -3.52
N PHE A 142 13.89 -14.06 -3.46
CA PHE A 142 12.66 -14.82 -3.22
C PHE A 142 11.71 -14.71 -4.44
N ASP A 143 12.30 -14.65 -5.63
CA ASP A 143 11.62 -14.60 -6.93
C ASP A 143 10.64 -15.77 -7.12
N ASP A 144 10.96 -16.96 -6.62
CA ASP A 144 10.09 -18.15 -6.60
C ASP A 144 8.66 -17.86 -6.10
N ILE A 145 8.50 -17.00 -5.08
CA ILE A 145 7.19 -16.67 -4.47
C ILE A 145 6.70 -15.28 -4.86
N PHE A 146 7.59 -14.30 -5.03
CA PHE A 146 7.17 -12.97 -5.46
C PHE A 146 6.68 -12.97 -6.91
N THR A 147 7.30 -13.73 -7.82
CA THR A 147 6.89 -13.76 -9.23
C THR A 147 5.43 -14.20 -9.45
N PRO A 148 4.97 -15.35 -8.92
CA PRO A 148 3.57 -15.76 -9.10
C PRO A 148 2.59 -14.82 -8.39
N ILE A 149 2.92 -14.27 -7.22
CA ILE A 149 2.07 -13.29 -6.51
C ILE A 149 1.95 -11.98 -7.31
N ILE A 150 3.04 -11.50 -7.90
CA ILE A 150 3.04 -10.32 -8.79
C ILE A 150 2.22 -10.60 -10.06
N GLN A 151 2.29 -11.80 -10.63
CA GLN A 151 1.49 -12.17 -11.82
C GLN A 151 -0.02 -12.26 -11.53
N ASP A 152 -0.40 -12.59 -10.30
CA ASP A 152 -1.80 -12.70 -9.88
C ASP A 152 -2.39 -11.33 -9.48
N LEU A 153 -1.59 -10.47 -8.86
CA LEU A 153 -1.93 -9.07 -8.57
C LEU A 153 -1.99 -8.20 -9.83
N HIS A 154 -1.07 -8.44 -10.77
CA HIS A 154 -0.88 -7.65 -11.99
C HIS A 154 -1.01 -8.55 -13.23
N PRO A 155 -2.21 -9.08 -13.55
CA PRO A 155 -2.39 -10.06 -14.63
C PRO A 155 -2.09 -9.51 -16.04
N LYS A 156 -1.91 -8.19 -16.17
CA LYS A 156 -1.54 -7.50 -17.42
C LYS A 156 -0.03 -7.21 -17.52
N TYR A 157 0.79 -7.59 -16.53
CA TYR A 157 2.25 -7.45 -16.53
C TYR A 157 2.97 -8.49 -17.42
N ASP A 158 4.13 -8.13 -17.97
CA ASP A 158 4.98 -9.02 -18.77
C ASP A 158 6.46 -8.85 -18.40
N LEU A 159 7.03 -9.88 -17.77
CA LEU A 159 8.44 -9.98 -17.37
C LEU A 159 9.45 -9.78 -18.52
N LYS A 160 9.02 -9.86 -19.79
CA LYS A 160 9.87 -9.65 -20.97
C LYS A 160 9.94 -8.19 -21.41
N VAL A 161 9.13 -7.32 -20.82
CA VAL A 161 9.08 -5.88 -21.15
C VAL A 161 9.71 -5.09 -20.02
N ASN A 162 10.74 -4.29 -20.34
CA ASN A 162 11.27 -3.32 -19.41
C ASN A 162 10.26 -2.18 -19.21
N TYR A 163 10.02 -1.82 -17.95
CA TYR A 163 9.25 -0.64 -17.58
C TYR A 163 9.99 0.63 -18.04
N ARG A 164 9.22 1.65 -18.44
CA ARG A 164 9.73 2.97 -18.84
C ARG A 164 9.18 4.00 -17.87
N ASN A 165 10.07 4.77 -17.27
CA ASN A 165 9.69 5.97 -16.53
C ASN A 165 9.56 7.11 -17.54
N GLU A 166 8.36 7.63 -17.69
CA GLU A 166 8.05 8.75 -18.59
C GLU A 166 7.54 9.96 -17.80
N PHE A 167 7.84 10.01 -16.51
CA PHE A 167 7.33 10.98 -15.54
C PHE A 167 8.35 12.08 -15.21
N ASP A 168 8.56 13.01 -16.15
CA ASP A 168 9.35 14.22 -15.96
C ASP A 168 8.63 15.47 -16.47
N LEU A 169 9.11 16.66 -16.10
CA LEU A 169 8.44 17.94 -16.36
C LEU A 169 8.33 18.31 -17.86
N ASN A 170 9.06 17.63 -18.75
CA ASN A 170 9.03 17.85 -20.20
C ASN A 170 8.17 16.82 -20.93
N SER A 171 7.84 15.69 -20.27
CA SER A 171 7.15 14.55 -20.85
C SER A 171 5.75 14.31 -20.28
N VAL A 172 5.46 14.81 -19.07
CA VAL A 172 4.20 14.54 -18.37
C VAL A 172 2.99 15.10 -19.11
N GLN A 173 1.99 14.25 -19.33
CA GLN A 173 0.71 14.64 -19.93
C GLN A 173 -0.23 15.28 -18.89
N ASP A 174 -1.31 15.92 -19.37
CA ASP A 174 -2.32 16.59 -18.54
C ASP A 174 -3.73 16.03 -18.82
N ILE A 175 -4.60 16.08 -17.82
CA ILE A 175 -6.00 15.66 -17.93
C ILE A 175 -6.89 16.89 -17.98
N THR A 176 -7.32 17.26 -19.18
CA THR A 176 -8.32 18.32 -19.38
C THR A 176 -9.71 17.82 -18.96
N LEU A 177 -10.11 18.12 -17.72
CA LEU A 177 -11.46 17.80 -17.23
C LEU A 177 -12.55 18.53 -18.01
N SER A 178 -13.62 17.83 -18.34
CA SER A 178 -14.83 18.46 -18.90
C SER A 178 -15.47 19.41 -17.87
N PRO A 179 -16.18 20.47 -18.31
CA PRO A 179 -16.86 21.39 -17.38
C PRO A 179 -17.85 20.68 -16.44
N LYS A 180 -18.48 19.58 -16.88
CA LYS A 180 -19.43 18.82 -16.07
C LYS A 180 -18.75 18.12 -14.88
N ILE A 181 -17.60 17.48 -15.11
CA ILE A 181 -16.79 16.88 -14.02
C ILE A 181 -16.19 17.97 -13.14
N LYS A 182 -15.66 19.04 -13.74
CA LYS A 182 -15.04 20.15 -12.99
C LYS A 182 -16.04 20.86 -12.06
N ASN A 183 -17.30 21.01 -12.47
CA ASN A 183 -18.36 21.58 -11.63
C ASN A 183 -18.84 20.63 -10.50
N LYS A 184 -18.47 19.35 -10.54
CA LYS A 184 -18.80 18.32 -9.52
C LYS A 184 -17.59 17.91 -8.68
N LEU A 185 -16.40 18.43 -8.99
CA LEU A 185 -15.15 18.11 -8.30
C LEU A 185 -15.14 18.67 -6.89
N SER A 186 -14.79 17.83 -5.91
CA SER A 186 -14.38 18.28 -4.57
C SER A 186 -12.87 18.47 -4.51
N PHE A 187 -12.07 17.49 -5.00
CA PHE A 187 -10.64 17.67 -5.23
C PHE A 187 -10.05 16.62 -6.20
N ILE A 188 -8.95 16.97 -6.85
CA ILE A 188 -7.98 16.02 -7.41
C ILE A 188 -7.02 15.59 -6.30
N LYS A 189 -6.64 14.32 -6.27
CA LYS A 189 -5.52 13.80 -5.49
C LYS A 189 -4.68 12.87 -6.38
N VAL A 190 -3.41 13.21 -6.58
CA VAL A 190 -2.45 12.32 -7.26
C VAL A 190 -1.34 11.97 -6.28
N SER A 191 -0.91 10.71 -6.23
CA SER A 191 0.14 10.27 -5.30
C SER A 191 1.13 9.28 -5.92
N ALA A 192 2.34 9.24 -5.38
CA ALA A 192 3.35 8.24 -5.76
C ALA A 192 4.20 7.83 -4.56
N ARG A 193 4.64 6.57 -4.55
CA ARG A 193 5.42 5.94 -3.48
C ARG A 193 6.86 5.73 -3.91
N ARG A 194 7.83 5.85 -3.00
CA ARG A 194 9.23 5.54 -3.27
C ARG A 194 9.92 4.98 -2.02
N ASN A 195 10.71 3.93 -2.23
CA ASN A 195 11.80 3.55 -1.33
C ASN A 195 13.14 3.97 -1.93
N PHE A 196 14.15 4.06 -1.06
CA PHE A 196 15.51 4.44 -1.41
C PHE A 196 16.38 3.20 -1.53
N LYS A 197 17.28 3.20 -2.52
CA LYS A 197 18.28 2.14 -2.70
C LYS A 197 19.23 2.08 -1.50
N ASP A 198 19.87 0.94 -1.28
CA ASP A 198 20.79 0.69 -0.15
C ASP A 198 20.17 0.79 1.27
N TYR A 199 18.85 1.04 1.40
CA TYR A 199 18.10 1.03 2.67
C TYR A 199 17.12 -0.17 2.72
N PRO A 200 16.96 -0.83 3.88
CA PRO A 200 15.90 -1.81 4.06
C PRO A 200 14.53 -1.12 4.03
N PHE A 201 13.51 -1.78 3.48
CA PHE A 201 12.14 -1.27 3.45
C PHE A 201 11.49 -1.38 4.83
N THR A 202 10.36 -0.69 5.03
CA THR A 202 9.70 -0.55 6.34
C THR A 202 9.40 -1.87 7.10
N PRO A 203 9.18 -3.04 6.45
CA PRO A 203 9.09 -4.34 7.13
C PRO A 203 10.34 -4.77 7.91
N MET A 204 11.52 -4.23 7.58
CA MET A 204 12.81 -4.60 8.18
C MET A 204 13.54 -3.45 8.89
N MET A 205 13.15 -2.19 8.67
CA MET A 205 13.81 -1.04 9.30
C MET A 205 13.70 -1.05 10.84
N SER A 206 14.84 -1.06 11.53
CA SER A 206 14.89 -0.76 12.97
C SER A 206 14.58 0.72 13.28
N THR A 207 14.37 1.07 14.55
CA THR A 207 14.21 2.47 14.98
C THR A 207 15.32 3.39 14.46
N GLN A 208 16.59 2.93 14.49
CA GLN A 208 17.73 3.74 14.06
C GLN A 208 17.66 4.03 12.56
N ILE A 209 17.30 3.04 11.73
CA ILE A 209 17.16 3.25 10.28
C ILE A 209 15.95 4.13 9.97
N LYS A 210 14.82 3.95 10.68
CA LYS A 210 13.65 4.84 10.59
C LYS A 210 14.04 6.31 10.86
N VAL A 211 14.78 6.59 11.94
CA VAL A 211 15.26 7.94 12.27
C VAL A 211 16.33 8.46 11.30
N GLN A 212 17.20 7.60 10.75
CA GLN A 212 18.16 8.01 9.72
C GLN A 212 17.48 8.41 8.40
N VAL A 213 16.49 7.64 7.96
CA VAL A 213 15.69 7.96 6.75
C VAL A 213 14.82 9.18 6.98
N GLU A 214 14.15 9.29 8.14
CA GLU A 214 13.44 10.51 8.57
C GLU A 214 14.35 11.74 8.44
N LYS A 215 15.49 11.72 9.14
CA LYS A 215 16.44 12.83 9.14
C LYS A 215 16.89 13.20 7.73
N LYS A 216 17.25 12.21 6.89
CA LYS A 216 17.76 12.46 5.54
C LYS A 216 16.69 13.01 4.59
N ILE A 217 15.43 12.61 4.76
CA ILE A 217 14.28 13.22 4.06
C ILE A 217 14.12 14.67 4.50
N VAL A 218 14.18 14.94 5.82
CA VAL A 218 14.05 16.30 6.37
C VAL A 218 15.19 17.21 5.92
N GLU A 219 16.44 16.74 5.91
CA GLU A 219 17.58 17.47 5.35
C GLU A 219 17.44 17.75 3.85
N THR A 220 16.76 16.87 3.09
CA THR A 220 16.55 17.03 1.63
C THR A 220 15.40 17.99 1.28
N LEU A 221 14.45 18.20 2.19
CA LEU A 221 13.26 19.04 1.97
C LEU A 221 13.25 20.35 2.75
N GLY A 222 13.90 20.42 3.92
CA GLY A 222 13.85 21.57 4.83
C GLY A 222 14.49 22.85 4.29
N GLU A 223 15.30 22.78 3.23
CA GLU A 223 15.77 23.97 2.49
C GLU A 223 14.69 24.60 1.58
N VAL A 224 13.51 23.97 1.49
CA VAL A 224 12.46 24.27 0.49
C VAL A 224 11.06 24.30 1.10
N TYR A 225 10.82 23.53 2.17
CA TYR A 225 9.51 23.34 2.79
C TYR A 225 9.65 23.26 4.33
N ASP A 226 9.25 24.32 5.04
CA ASP A 226 9.49 24.48 6.50
C ASP A 226 8.56 23.66 7.42
N HIS A 227 7.57 22.95 6.87
CA HIS A 227 6.45 22.38 7.63
C HIS A 227 6.52 20.86 7.84
N TYR A 228 7.58 20.40 8.52
CA TYR A 228 7.68 19.00 8.98
C TYR A 228 7.10 18.78 10.38
N HIS A 229 6.13 17.88 10.48
CA HIS A 229 5.48 17.47 11.72
C HIS A 229 5.73 15.99 11.99
N GLN A 230 6.50 15.69 13.04
CA GLN A 230 6.63 14.31 13.53
C GLN A 230 5.26 13.77 13.95
N LEU A 231 4.98 12.50 13.66
CA LEU A 231 3.65 11.90 13.77
C LEU A 231 3.05 12.00 15.19
N ALA A 232 3.90 11.93 16.23
CA ALA A 232 3.51 12.12 17.63
C ALA A 232 3.12 13.57 18.02
N LYS A 233 3.22 14.53 17.10
CA LYS A 233 2.95 15.96 17.28
C LYS A 233 1.86 16.50 16.34
N ILE A 234 1.23 15.64 15.53
CA ILE A 234 0.11 16.02 14.68
C ILE A 234 -1.12 16.22 15.56
N ASP A 235 -1.81 17.36 15.41
CA ASP A 235 -3.03 17.64 16.16
C ASP A 235 -4.28 17.02 15.51
N GLU A 236 -5.37 16.94 16.28
CA GLU A 236 -6.62 16.33 15.82
C GLU A 236 -7.20 17.06 14.59
N LYS A 237 -7.05 18.40 14.54
CA LYS A 237 -7.50 19.23 13.42
C LYS A 237 -6.78 18.87 12.11
N THR A 238 -5.47 18.64 12.18
CA THR A 238 -4.64 18.24 11.05
C THR A 238 -4.94 16.79 10.65
N SER A 239 -5.08 15.88 11.62
CA SER A 239 -5.49 14.49 11.37
C SER A 239 -6.86 14.40 10.69
N ASN A 240 -7.85 15.17 11.16
CA ASN A 240 -9.20 15.20 10.60
C ASN A 240 -9.19 15.81 9.19
N TRP A 241 -8.36 16.81 8.92
CA TRP A 241 -8.18 17.31 7.55
C TRP A 241 -7.53 16.26 6.63
N LEU A 242 -6.46 15.58 7.07
CA LEU A 242 -5.81 14.51 6.30
C LEU A 242 -6.80 13.38 5.97
N ASN A 243 -7.61 12.96 6.94
CA ASN A 243 -8.69 12.01 6.71
C ASN A 243 -9.73 12.54 5.71
N SER A 244 -10.13 13.82 5.78
CA SER A 244 -11.10 14.40 4.85
C SER A 244 -10.65 14.45 3.38
N VAL A 245 -9.33 14.45 3.11
CA VAL A 245 -8.75 14.29 1.77
C VAL A 245 -8.39 12.82 1.44
N GLY A 246 -8.72 11.88 2.33
CA GLY A 246 -8.44 10.46 2.18
C GLY A 246 -6.95 10.12 2.27
N ILE A 247 -6.23 10.70 3.24
CA ILE A 247 -4.85 10.39 3.59
C ILE A 247 -4.84 9.91 5.05
N ASP A 248 -4.94 8.59 5.24
CA ASP A 248 -4.97 7.98 6.56
C ASP A 248 -3.55 7.88 7.16
N ILE A 249 -3.33 8.59 8.28
CA ILE A 249 -2.08 8.58 9.05
C ILE A 249 -2.15 7.69 10.30
N SER A 250 -3.22 6.91 10.47
CA SER A 250 -3.42 6.01 11.59
C SER A 250 -2.60 4.72 11.48
N LYS A 251 -2.56 3.96 12.58
CA LYS A 251 -1.80 2.72 12.66
C LYS A 251 -2.59 1.55 12.08
N GLN A 252 -2.43 1.31 10.77
CA GLN A 252 -3.07 0.21 10.04
C GLN A 252 -2.92 -1.14 10.75
N THR A 253 -4.00 -1.91 10.85
CA THR A 253 -4.00 -3.21 11.54
C THR A 253 -3.17 -4.27 10.80
N SER A 254 -3.35 -4.38 9.48
CA SER A 254 -2.56 -5.21 8.54
C SER A 254 -1.05 -5.14 8.78
N HIS A 255 -0.54 -3.92 8.93
CA HIS A 255 0.88 -3.62 9.12
C HIS A 255 1.46 -4.14 10.46
N SER A 256 0.61 -4.60 11.40
CA SER A 256 1.01 -5.04 12.75
C SER A 256 1.82 -6.34 12.75
N ASN A 257 1.55 -7.22 11.79
CA ASN A 257 2.30 -8.46 11.60
C ASN A 257 3.34 -8.35 10.49
N ALA A 258 3.48 -7.20 9.84
CA ALA A 258 4.38 -6.99 8.71
C ALA A 258 5.74 -6.36 9.10
N GLY A 259 6.04 -6.15 10.39
CA GLY A 259 7.22 -5.38 10.85
C GLY A 259 7.11 -3.85 10.65
N ILE A 260 6.34 -3.42 9.65
CA ILE A 260 6.03 -2.01 9.32
C ILE A 260 5.63 -1.19 10.56
N ASN A 261 4.79 -1.76 11.43
CA ASN A 261 4.27 -1.12 12.65
C ASN A 261 5.23 -1.13 13.86
N GLU A 262 6.44 -1.70 13.76
CA GLU A 262 7.42 -1.72 14.84
C GLU A 262 7.87 -0.29 15.21
N ASP A 263 8.06 -0.06 16.51
CA ASP A 263 8.44 1.22 17.13
C ASP A 263 7.52 2.42 16.84
N TRP A 264 6.29 2.21 16.32
CA TRP A 264 5.34 3.30 16.06
C TRP A 264 5.12 4.20 17.30
N PRO A 265 5.15 5.55 17.19
CA PRO A 265 5.26 6.37 15.98
C PRO A 265 6.70 6.84 15.66
N ASN A 266 7.74 6.29 16.28
CA ASN A 266 9.11 6.80 16.18
C ASN A 266 9.64 6.73 14.73
N GLY A 267 10.32 7.79 14.28
CA GLY A 267 10.85 7.88 12.91
C GLY A 267 9.80 8.12 11.82
N ARG A 268 8.56 8.49 12.19
CA ARG A 268 7.47 8.84 11.26
C ARG A 268 7.06 10.30 11.41
N GLY A 269 6.57 10.88 10.32
CA GLY A 269 5.97 12.21 10.31
C GLY A 269 5.46 12.57 8.94
N VAL A 270 5.05 13.81 8.79
CA VAL A 270 4.47 14.35 7.57
C VAL A 270 5.05 15.72 7.25
N PHE A 271 5.20 16.03 5.97
CA PHE A 271 5.15 17.41 5.50
C PHE A 271 3.72 17.73 5.08
N ILE A 272 3.19 18.91 5.40
CA ILE A 272 2.02 19.46 4.69
C ILE A 272 2.34 20.87 4.19
N ASP A 273 1.83 21.21 3.01
CA ASP A 273 1.91 22.57 2.44
C ASP A 273 0.96 23.55 3.13
N ASP A 274 1.35 24.82 3.31
CA ASP A 274 0.50 25.88 3.89
C ASP A 274 -0.80 26.09 3.10
N ASN A 275 -0.69 26.04 1.77
CA ASN A 275 -1.81 26.16 0.84
C ASN A 275 -2.49 24.80 0.61
N LYS A 276 -2.10 23.76 1.38
CA LYS A 276 -2.60 22.38 1.32
C LYS A 276 -2.43 21.69 -0.04
N ALA A 277 -1.55 22.21 -0.91
CA ALA A 277 -1.34 21.70 -2.25
C ALA A 277 -0.58 20.36 -2.31
N PHE A 278 0.11 19.98 -1.23
CA PHE A 278 0.74 18.66 -1.11
C PHE A 278 0.86 18.18 0.35
N VAL A 279 1.04 16.86 0.49
CA VAL A 279 1.37 16.15 1.75
C VAL A 279 2.46 15.12 1.43
N ILE A 280 3.41 14.91 2.33
CA ILE A 280 4.43 13.86 2.19
C ILE A 280 4.47 13.02 3.46
N LEU A 281 4.06 11.77 3.37
CA LEU A 281 4.14 10.80 4.45
C LEU A 281 5.55 10.19 4.51
N VAL A 282 6.12 10.08 5.71
CA VAL A 282 7.49 9.57 5.95
C VAL A 282 7.46 8.28 6.78
N ASN A 283 8.05 7.20 6.25
CA ASN A 283 8.20 5.87 6.88
C ASN A 283 6.88 5.19 7.31
N PHE A 284 5.85 5.28 6.47
CA PHE A 284 4.58 4.58 6.64
C PHE A 284 4.66 3.16 6.05
N GLU A 285 4.00 2.88 4.92
CA GLU A 285 4.21 1.61 4.17
C GLU A 285 5.56 1.62 3.43
N ASP A 286 5.91 2.76 2.82
CA ASP A 286 7.18 3.02 2.14
C ASP A 286 7.92 4.20 2.81
N HIS A 287 9.19 4.43 2.43
CA HIS A 287 10.01 5.53 2.98
C HIS A 287 9.36 6.91 2.75
N VAL A 288 8.87 7.16 1.53
CA VAL A 288 8.03 8.33 1.22
C VAL A 288 6.81 7.95 0.38
N GLN A 289 5.66 8.54 0.71
CA GLN A 289 4.53 8.69 -0.21
C GLN A 289 4.18 10.18 -0.33
N VAL A 290 4.29 10.71 -1.55
CA VAL A 290 3.98 12.11 -1.87
C VAL A 290 2.58 12.17 -2.46
N PHE A 291 1.73 13.04 -1.91
CA PHE A 291 0.40 13.38 -2.42
C PHE A 291 0.41 14.84 -2.89
N ALA A 292 -0.14 15.13 -4.06
CA ALA A 292 -0.47 16.48 -4.50
C ALA A 292 -2.00 16.61 -4.67
N ILE A 293 -2.55 17.71 -4.15
CA ILE A 293 -3.99 17.94 -3.98
C ILE A 293 -4.39 19.22 -4.72
N GLY A 294 -5.49 19.20 -5.47
CA GLY A 294 -5.94 20.34 -6.27
C GLY A 294 -7.46 20.45 -6.40
N GLU A 295 -8.04 21.46 -5.78
CA GLU A 295 -9.48 21.78 -5.86
C GLU A 295 -9.87 22.48 -7.18
N ASP A 296 -8.91 23.10 -7.87
CA ASP A 296 -9.12 23.90 -9.08
C ASP A 296 -9.29 23.08 -10.38
N GLY A 297 -9.30 21.75 -10.28
CA GLY A 297 -9.44 20.85 -11.43
C GLY A 297 -8.26 20.87 -12.41
N ASN A 298 -7.06 21.27 -11.97
CA ASN A 298 -5.85 21.33 -12.78
C ASN A 298 -4.91 20.15 -12.47
N PHE A 299 -4.92 19.11 -13.30
CA PHE A 299 -4.03 17.95 -13.14
C PHE A 299 -2.56 18.32 -13.34
N SER A 300 -2.23 19.10 -14.37
CA SER A 300 -0.86 19.57 -14.65
C SER A 300 -0.20 20.21 -13.43
N LYS A 301 -0.91 21.04 -12.68
CA LYS A 301 -0.44 21.67 -11.43
C LYS A 301 -0.08 20.64 -10.36
N SER A 302 -0.96 19.67 -10.11
CA SER A 302 -0.75 18.62 -9.10
C SER A 302 0.36 17.65 -9.53
N LEU A 303 0.37 17.20 -10.78
CA LEU A 303 1.41 16.35 -11.35
C LEU A 303 2.78 17.04 -11.37
N THR A 304 2.84 18.32 -11.75
CA THR A 304 4.05 19.16 -11.67
C THR A 304 4.57 19.28 -10.24
N THR A 305 3.68 19.41 -9.26
CA THR A 305 4.04 19.48 -7.83
C THR A 305 4.62 18.15 -7.35
N LEU A 306 3.96 17.04 -7.68
CA LEU A 306 4.42 15.68 -7.39
C LEU A 306 5.82 15.40 -7.99
N ILE A 307 6.02 15.69 -9.28
CA ILE A 307 7.32 15.53 -9.96
C ILE A 307 8.40 16.42 -9.32
N LYS A 308 8.09 17.69 -9.02
CA LYS A 308 9.05 18.61 -8.37
C LYS A 308 9.52 18.10 -7.02
N ILE A 309 8.62 17.58 -6.18
CA ILE A 309 8.96 16.99 -4.88
C ILE A 309 9.83 15.74 -5.07
N LEU A 310 9.40 14.80 -5.93
CA LEU A 310 10.16 13.58 -6.21
C LEU A 310 11.57 13.88 -6.76
N SER A 311 11.73 14.92 -7.57
CA SER A 311 13.03 15.32 -8.14
C SER A 311 14.07 15.73 -7.09
N LYS A 312 13.65 16.15 -5.88
CA LYS A 312 14.56 16.48 -4.77
C LYS A 312 15.31 15.25 -4.28
N PHE A 313 14.64 14.09 -4.24
CA PHE A 313 15.19 12.86 -3.70
C PHE A 313 16.00 12.01 -4.69
N GLU A 314 16.03 12.35 -5.99
CA GLU A 314 16.78 11.58 -7.01
C GLU A 314 18.27 11.38 -6.64
N LYS A 315 18.87 12.36 -5.95
CA LYS A 315 20.26 12.26 -5.41
C LYS A 315 20.45 11.17 -4.35
N MET A 316 19.38 10.74 -3.68
CA MET A 316 19.40 9.61 -2.74
C MET A 316 19.40 8.27 -3.49
N GLY A 317 18.79 8.25 -4.68
CA GLY A 317 18.60 7.07 -5.52
C GLY A 317 17.41 6.22 -5.07
N TYR A 318 16.53 5.91 -6.01
CA TYR A 318 15.35 5.08 -5.77
C TYR A 318 15.61 3.60 -5.96
N ALA A 319 14.98 2.76 -5.13
CA ALA A 319 14.94 1.32 -5.32
C ALA A 319 14.12 0.99 -6.57
N LYS A 320 14.72 0.30 -7.55
CA LYS A 320 14.14 0.17 -8.91
C LYS A 320 14.61 -1.08 -9.65
N HIS A 321 13.69 -1.81 -10.27
CA HIS A 321 13.97 -2.93 -11.17
C HIS A 321 13.70 -2.56 -12.63
N SER A 322 14.37 -3.22 -13.59
CA SER A 322 14.19 -2.91 -15.02
C SER A 322 12.80 -3.26 -15.55
N THR A 323 12.14 -4.26 -14.98
CA THR A 323 10.79 -4.72 -15.39
C THR A 323 9.68 -4.37 -14.40
N LEU A 324 9.98 -4.32 -13.09
CA LEU A 324 8.99 -4.05 -12.04
C LEU A 324 8.88 -2.55 -11.69
N GLY A 325 9.58 -1.68 -12.41
CA GLY A 325 9.62 -0.24 -12.11
C GLY A 325 10.16 0.08 -10.72
N PHE A 326 9.59 1.09 -10.07
CA PHE A 326 9.95 1.47 -8.71
C PHE A 326 9.48 0.40 -7.71
N LEU A 327 10.30 0.15 -6.68
CA LEU A 327 10.08 -0.95 -5.73
C LEU A 327 9.50 -0.45 -4.40
N THR A 328 8.36 -1.03 -4.03
CA THR A 328 7.57 -0.76 -2.83
C THR A 328 7.67 -1.90 -1.81
N ALA A 329 7.19 -1.70 -0.59
CA ALA A 329 7.07 -2.77 0.40
C ALA A 329 5.98 -3.79 -0.01
N SER A 330 4.79 -3.35 -0.42
CA SER A 330 3.77 -4.25 -0.97
C SER A 330 4.02 -4.54 -2.46
N PRO A 331 3.91 -5.81 -2.93
CA PRO A 331 3.95 -6.14 -4.36
C PRO A 331 2.78 -5.54 -5.17
N LYS A 332 1.70 -5.09 -4.51
CA LYS A 332 0.53 -4.44 -5.16
C LYS A 332 0.83 -3.02 -5.65
N ASN A 333 1.89 -2.39 -5.14
CA ASN A 333 2.19 -0.97 -5.37
C ASN A 333 3.34 -0.72 -6.36
N LEU A 334 3.87 -1.76 -7.02
CA LEU A 334 5.03 -1.74 -7.93
C LEU A 334 4.81 -0.94 -9.23
N GLY A 335 5.85 -0.77 -10.04
CA GLY A 335 5.76 -0.21 -11.40
C GLY A 335 5.87 1.31 -11.41
N THR A 336 4.80 1.98 -11.83
CA THR A 336 4.69 3.46 -11.76
C THR A 336 4.56 3.95 -10.32
N THR A 337 3.96 3.13 -9.45
CA THR A 337 3.43 3.48 -8.11
C THR A 337 2.38 4.61 -8.12
N LEU A 338 1.98 5.07 -9.31
CA LEU A 338 1.22 6.31 -9.50
C LEU A 338 -0.27 6.03 -9.28
N ASP A 339 -0.81 6.64 -8.24
CA ASP A 339 -2.22 6.68 -7.91
C ASP A 339 -2.80 8.00 -8.43
N LEU A 340 -3.80 7.91 -9.31
CA LEU A 340 -4.49 9.06 -9.89
C LEU A 340 -5.94 9.02 -9.40
N GLY A 341 -6.39 10.07 -8.71
CA GLY A 341 -7.71 10.10 -8.11
C GLY A 341 -8.42 11.45 -8.20
N VAL A 342 -9.75 11.39 -8.15
CA VAL A 342 -10.64 12.52 -7.91
C VAL A 342 -11.69 12.14 -6.86
N ARG A 343 -12.05 13.09 -5.99
CA ARG A 343 -13.31 13.04 -5.24
C ARG A 343 -14.32 13.93 -5.93
N ILE A 344 -15.48 13.38 -6.28
CA ILE A 344 -16.54 14.07 -7.01
C ILE A 344 -17.91 13.87 -6.37
N LYS A 345 -18.83 14.80 -6.63
CA LYS A 345 -20.24 14.74 -6.20
C LYS A 345 -21.12 14.18 -7.31
N LEU A 346 -21.65 12.98 -7.11
CA LEU A 346 -22.61 12.34 -8.01
C LEU A 346 -24.03 12.50 -7.45
N LYS A 347 -25.01 12.77 -8.32
CA LYS A 347 -26.43 12.86 -7.93
C LYS A 347 -27.03 11.48 -7.67
N THR A 348 -26.66 10.52 -8.52
CA THR A 348 -27.21 9.16 -8.55
C THR A 348 -26.22 8.21 -7.87
N ALA A 349 -26.72 7.37 -6.97
CA ALA A 349 -25.94 6.24 -6.47
C ALA A 349 -25.57 5.31 -7.64
N GLN A 350 -24.29 4.96 -7.77
CA GLN A 350 -23.83 4.10 -8.85
C GLN A 350 -24.21 2.64 -8.58
N SER A 351 -24.72 1.95 -9.60
CA SER A 351 -25.02 0.51 -9.51
C SER A 351 -23.73 -0.32 -9.52
N GLU A 352 -23.79 -1.55 -9.01
CA GLU A 352 -22.65 -2.48 -9.04
C GLU A 352 -22.19 -2.72 -10.50
N ASP A 353 -23.14 -2.83 -11.44
CA ASP A 353 -22.86 -2.97 -12.88
C ASP A 353 -22.05 -1.78 -13.43
N HIS A 354 -22.37 -0.54 -13.02
CA HIS A 354 -21.59 0.65 -13.40
C HIS A 354 -20.18 0.58 -12.79
N ILE A 355 -20.06 0.22 -11.51
CA ILE A 355 -18.77 0.16 -10.81
C ILE A 355 -17.86 -0.93 -11.42
N GLU A 356 -18.41 -2.11 -11.74
CA GLU A 356 -17.64 -3.17 -12.42
C GLU A 356 -17.24 -2.76 -13.85
N PHE A 357 -18.12 -2.09 -14.60
CA PHE A 357 -17.82 -1.58 -15.94
C PHE A 357 -16.59 -0.66 -15.96
N TYR A 358 -16.52 0.37 -15.09
CA TYR A 358 -15.36 1.26 -15.02
C TYR A 358 -14.08 0.53 -14.58
N LYS A 359 -14.20 -0.43 -13.65
CA LYS A 359 -13.07 -1.22 -13.17
C LYS A 359 -12.48 -2.11 -14.26
N LYS A 360 -13.34 -2.74 -15.06
CA LYS A 360 -12.98 -3.73 -16.07
C LYS A 360 -12.46 -3.11 -17.37
N GLU A 361 -13.19 -2.14 -17.92
CA GLU A 361 -12.88 -1.56 -19.24
C GLU A 361 -11.90 -0.37 -19.13
N ASN A 362 -11.99 0.43 -18.05
CA ASN A 362 -11.26 1.69 -17.89
C ASN A 362 -10.22 1.70 -16.76
N TRP A 363 -9.95 0.54 -16.13
CA TRP A 363 -8.97 0.41 -15.03
C TRP A 363 -9.22 1.29 -13.80
N CYS A 364 -10.44 1.78 -13.58
CA CYS A 364 -10.74 2.72 -12.50
C CYS A 364 -11.75 2.15 -11.51
N SER A 365 -11.46 2.22 -10.21
CA SER A 365 -12.45 1.91 -9.17
C SER A 365 -13.22 3.17 -8.79
N ILE A 366 -14.53 3.03 -8.69
CA ILE A 366 -15.43 4.03 -8.10
C ILE A 366 -15.83 3.50 -6.72
N LYS A 367 -15.70 4.32 -5.67
CA LYS A 367 -16.08 3.98 -4.29
C LYS A 367 -16.81 5.15 -3.67
N GLN A 368 -17.90 4.89 -2.97
CA GLN A 368 -18.58 5.92 -2.18
C GLN A 368 -17.68 6.37 -1.02
N SER A 369 -17.69 7.65 -0.71
CA SER A 369 -16.96 8.21 0.44
C SER A 369 -17.61 7.72 1.74
N PRO A 370 -16.85 7.22 2.73
CA PRO A 370 -17.42 6.79 4.01
C PRO A 370 -18.21 7.89 4.75
N ASP A 371 -17.87 9.15 4.47
CA ASP A 371 -18.42 10.34 5.14
C ASP A 371 -19.55 11.03 4.36
N SER A 372 -19.97 10.51 3.19
CA SER A 372 -21.00 11.16 2.36
C SER A 372 -21.70 10.22 1.38
N ASP A 373 -23.03 10.19 1.43
CA ASP A 373 -23.88 9.45 0.48
C ASP A 373 -23.70 9.91 -0.98
N THR A 374 -23.17 11.12 -1.21
CA THR A 374 -23.13 11.78 -2.53
C THR A 374 -21.72 11.98 -3.10
N GLU A 375 -20.66 11.78 -2.29
CA GLU A 375 -19.28 11.87 -2.76
C GLU A 375 -18.71 10.50 -3.11
N TYR A 376 -17.99 10.45 -4.23
CA TYR A 376 -17.34 9.23 -4.71
C TYR A 376 -15.87 9.51 -5.00
N ASP A 377 -15.00 8.66 -4.46
CA ASP A 377 -13.59 8.57 -4.84
C ASP A 377 -13.48 7.70 -6.10
N ILE A 378 -12.93 8.25 -7.16
CA ILE A 378 -12.60 7.55 -8.40
C ILE A 378 -11.10 7.50 -8.52
N SER A 379 -10.52 6.30 -8.67
CA SER A 379 -9.07 6.07 -8.64
C SER A 379 -8.60 5.06 -9.68
N PHE A 380 -7.48 5.36 -10.35
CA PHE A 380 -6.79 4.45 -11.26
C PHE A 380 -6.17 3.27 -10.48
N CYS A 381 -6.42 2.05 -10.93
CA CYS A 381 -6.14 0.84 -10.14
C CYS A 381 -4.86 0.09 -10.52
N GLU A 382 -4.29 0.35 -11.70
CA GLU A 382 -3.16 -0.41 -12.25
C GLU A 382 -1.85 0.35 -12.06
N THR A 383 -0.87 -0.27 -11.39
CA THR A 383 0.44 0.35 -11.16
C THR A 383 1.55 -0.34 -11.96
N LEU A 384 1.38 -1.61 -12.34
CA LEU A 384 2.32 -2.38 -13.15
C LEU A 384 1.60 -3.20 -14.24
N ALA A 385 1.72 -2.79 -15.50
CA ALA A 385 1.23 -3.58 -16.65
C ALA A 385 2.16 -3.46 -17.87
N LYS A 386 1.95 -4.31 -18.87
CA LYS A 386 2.76 -4.38 -20.09
C LYS A 386 2.69 -3.06 -20.89
N ASN A 387 3.84 -2.40 -21.02
CA ASN A 387 3.98 -1.04 -21.58
C ASN A 387 3.24 0.06 -20.79
N LEU A 388 2.82 -0.18 -19.54
CA LEU A 388 2.27 0.88 -18.69
C LEU A 388 3.39 1.85 -18.30
N THR A 389 3.15 3.12 -18.55
CA THR A 389 3.98 4.26 -18.13
C THR A 389 3.07 5.26 -17.42
N GLU A 390 3.65 6.23 -16.71
CA GLU A 390 2.87 7.24 -15.99
C GLU A 390 1.96 8.04 -16.94
N ASN A 391 2.46 8.34 -18.14
CA ASN A 391 1.66 8.99 -19.19
C ASN A 391 0.51 8.12 -19.69
N TYR A 392 0.72 6.80 -19.86
CA TYR A 392 -0.37 5.90 -20.25
C TYR A 392 -1.45 5.78 -19.15
N ALA A 393 -1.06 5.85 -17.88
CA ALA A 393 -2.01 5.91 -16.76
C ALA A 393 -2.80 7.23 -16.75
N ILE A 394 -2.13 8.37 -16.97
CA ILE A 394 -2.73 9.71 -17.07
C ILE A 394 -3.77 9.77 -18.20
N ASP A 395 -3.41 9.32 -19.39
CA ASP A 395 -4.26 9.22 -20.58
C ASP A 395 -5.52 8.37 -20.31
N LYS A 396 -5.36 7.16 -19.77
CA LYS A 396 -6.49 6.25 -19.47
C LYS A 396 -7.37 6.73 -18.31
N PHE A 397 -6.82 7.45 -17.33
CA PHE A 397 -7.62 8.10 -16.30
C PHE A 397 -8.45 9.25 -16.89
N GLY A 398 -7.89 10.01 -17.84
CA GLY A 398 -8.60 11.04 -18.60
C GLY A 398 -9.76 10.50 -19.45
N ASP A 399 -9.56 9.36 -20.12
CA ASP A 399 -10.63 8.64 -20.82
C ASP A 399 -11.76 8.26 -19.85
N CYS A 400 -11.43 7.67 -18.69
CA CYS A 400 -12.43 7.25 -17.71
C CYS A 400 -13.30 8.41 -17.21
N LEU A 401 -12.69 9.54 -16.85
CA LEU A 401 -13.42 10.74 -16.41
C LEU A 401 -14.24 11.36 -17.56
N SER A 402 -13.79 11.21 -18.80
CA SER A 402 -14.53 11.64 -20.00
C SER A 402 -15.74 10.75 -20.29
N MET A 403 -15.64 9.43 -20.05
CA MET A 403 -16.76 8.49 -20.17
C MET A 403 -17.80 8.73 -19.06
N LEU A 404 -17.37 9.00 -17.82
CA LEU A 404 -18.28 9.33 -16.73
C LEU A 404 -19.13 10.58 -17.03
N ALA A 405 -18.49 11.62 -17.60
CA ALA A 405 -19.20 12.82 -18.05
C ALA A 405 -20.26 12.54 -19.13
N GLN A 406 -20.08 11.47 -19.93
CA GLN A 406 -21.04 11.05 -20.96
C GLN A 406 -22.18 10.22 -20.35
N GLY A 407 -21.89 9.28 -19.44
CA GLY A 407 -22.92 8.49 -18.74
C GLY A 407 -23.94 9.38 -18.03
N GLU A 408 -23.46 10.37 -17.28
CA GLU A 408 -24.34 11.36 -16.64
C GLU A 408 -25.14 12.23 -17.64
N ASN A 409 -24.74 12.33 -18.91
CA ASN A 409 -25.54 13.04 -19.94
C ASN A 409 -26.70 12.17 -20.46
N CYS A 410 -26.59 10.84 -20.36
CA CYS A 410 -27.69 9.93 -20.64
C CYS A 410 -28.70 9.93 -19.49
N GLU A 411 -28.24 9.86 -18.24
CA GLU A 411 -29.12 9.93 -17.06
C GLU A 411 -29.91 11.25 -17.00
N GLU A 412 -29.24 12.41 -17.11
CA GLU A 412 -29.92 13.71 -17.05
C GLU A 412 -30.90 13.95 -18.21
N LYS A 413 -30.73 13.28 -19.37
CA LYS A 413 -31.71 13.29 -20.47
C LYS A 413 -32.92 12.44 -20.15
N VAL A 414 -32.72 11.21 -19.69
CA VAL A 414 -33.83 10.30 -19.31
C VAL A 414 -34.64 10.89 -18.15
N GLU A 415 -34.00 11.60 -17.22
CA GLU A 415 -34.69 12.34 -16.15
C GLU A 415 -35.51 13.53 -16.69
N GLN A 416 -34.96 14.31 -17.63
CA GLN A 416 -35.68 15.40 -18.29
C GLN A 416 -36.84 14.91 -19.17
N GLU A 417 -36.67 13.80 -19.89
CA GLU A 417 -37.71 13.18 -20.71
C GLU A 417 -38.87 12.65 -19.84
N LYS A 418 -38.55 12.01 -18.70
CA LYS A 418 -39.54 11.60 -17.69
C LYS A 418 -40.31 12.78 -17.12
N ALA A 419 -39.60 13.80 -16.62
CA ALA A 419 -40.22 15.00 -16.04
C ALA A 419 -41.10 15.74 -17.06
N GLN A 420 -40.71 15.74 -18.35
CA GLN A 420 -41.56 16.26 -19.43
C GLN A 420 -42.83 15.41 -19.59
N THR A 421 -42.73 14.08 -19.71
CA THR A 421 -43.93 13.22 -19.83
C THR A 421 -44.87 13.31 -18.63
N GLU A 422 -44.35 13.46 -17.41
CA GLU A 422 -45.16 13.67 -16.20
C GLU A 422 -45.85 15.04 -16.23
N SER A 423 -45.15 16.10 -16.65
CA SER A 423 -45.74 17.44 -16.80
C SER A 423 -46.82 17.54 -17.89
N PHE A 424 -46.75 16.70 -18.93
CA PHE A 424 -47.81 16.61 -19.94
C PHE A 424 -49.06 15.89 -19.41
N ALA A 425 -48.91 14.88 -18.57
CA ALA A 425 -50.03 14.13 -17.98
C ALA A 425 -50.94 15.01 -17.09
N ASP A 426 -50.35 15.92 -16.30
CA ASP A 426 -51.13 16.91 -15.52
C ASP A 426 -51.83 17.96 -16.40
N SER A 427 -51.39 18.16 -17.65
CA SER A 427 -51.94 19.19 -18.55
C SER A 427 -53.22 18.74 -19.28
N GLU A 428 -53.38 17.45 -19.57
CA GLU A 428 -54.60 16.92 -20.24
C GLU A 428 -55.80 16.76 -19.29
N ALA A 429 -55.58 16.84 -17.98
CA ALA A 429 -56.62 16.64 -16.97
C ALA A 429 -57.67 17.79 -16.88
N VAL A 430 -57.47 18.93 -17.55
CA VAL A 430 -58.27 20.16 -17.35
C VAL A 430 -58.84 20.75 -18.64
N GLN A 431 -59.59 19.95 -19.42
CA GLN A 431 -60.59 20.51 -20.36
C GLN A 431 -61.66 19.52 -20.86
N ASN A 432 -62.78 19.38 -20.12
CA ASN A 432 -64.05 18.95 -20.74
C ASN A 432 -65.31 19.28 -19.89
N PRO A 433 -66.25 20.10 -20.39
CA PRO A 433 -67.58 20.26 -19.79
C PRO A 433 -68.74 19.91 -20.75
N GLN A 434 -69.48 18.84 -20.41
CA GLN A 434 -70.80 18.45 -20.98
C GLN A 434 -70.79 17.92 -22.45
N GLY A 435 -71.63 16.96 -22.86
CA GLY A 435 -72.59 16.13 -22.12
C GLY A 435 -73.63 15.46 -23.04
N ILE A 436 -74.58 14.71 -22.45
CA ILE A 436 -75.82 14.13 -23.05
C ILE A 436 -75.65 12.80 -23.83
N ASN A 437 -76.66 11.92 -23.70
CA ASN A 437 -76.76 10.58 -24.30
C ASN A 437 -77.48 10.59 -25.66
N SER A 438 -77.23 9.57 -26.51
CA SER A 438 -78.32 8.70 -27.02
C SER A 438 -77.80 7.48 -27.79
N SER A 439 -78.46 6.34 -27.61
CA SER A 439 -78.25 5.06 -28.32
C SER A 439 -78.84 5.02 -29.75
N ASN A 440 -78.31 4.15 -30.61
CA ASN A 440 -79.03 3.04 -31.30
C ASN A 440 -78.31 2.50 -32.56
N ASP A 441 -78.01 1.19 -32.52
CA ASP A 441 -78.28 0.11 -33.48
C ASP A 441 -78.15 0.24 -35.03
N ASP A 442 -77.62 -0.88 -35.58
CA ASP A 442 -78.01 -1.58 -36.82
C ASP A 442 -77.53 -1.15 -38.25
N LYS A 443 -76.53 -1.92 -38.74
CA LYS A 443 -76.59 -2.90 -39.87
C LYS A 443 -75.76 -2.71 -41.17
N ILE A 444 -74.99 -3.78 -41.46
CA ILE A 444 -74.69 -4.42 -42.77
C ILE A 444 -73.90 -3.54 -43.78
N SER A 445 -72.62 -3.83 -44.09
CA SER A 445 -72.16 -4.85 -45.07
C SER A 445 -70.61 -4.83 -45.17
N ASP A 446 -69.84 -5.84 -45.62
CA ASP A 446 -70.06 -7.27 -45.91
C ASP A 446 -68.69 -8.04 -45.78
N ASN A 447 -68.37 -9.01 -46.65
CA ASN A 447 -67.26 -9.96 -46.50
C ASN A 447 -65.96 -9.60 -47.28
N LYS A 448 -64.79 -9.98 -46.72
CA LYS A 448 -63.94 -11.07 -47.26
C LYS A 448 -62.67 -11.40 -46.45
N ASP A 449 -62.50 -12.69 -46.16
CA ASP A 449 -61.33 -13.57 -46.40
C ASP A 449 -59.88 -12.99 -46.46
N GLN A 450 -58.83 -13.62 -45.91
CA GLN A 450 -58.72 -14.81 -45.03
C GLN A 450 -57.28 -14.97 -44.45
N ASN A 451 -57.15 -15.76 -43.37
CA ASN A 451 -55.99 -16.58 -42.96
C ASN A 451 -54.60 -15.94 -42.62
N ASN A 452 -54.37 -15.80 -41.31
CA ASN A 452 -53.15 -16.26 -40.62
C ASN A 452 -53.13 -17.83 -40.65
N PRO A 453 -52.00 -18.58 -40.50
CA PRO A 453 -51.37 -18.75 -39.18
C PRO A 453 -49.84 -18.98 -39.12
N SER A 454 -49.22 -18.40 -38.09
CA SER A 454 -48.38 -19.02 -37.04
C SER A 454 -47.42 -20.20 -37.34
N ILE A 455 -46.16 -20.01 -36.91
CA ILE A 455 -45.13 -21.04 -36.71
C ILE A 455 -45.44 -21.92 -35.47
N LYS A 456 -45.00 -23.19 -35.48
CA LYS A 456 -44.66 -23.99 -34.28
C LYS A 456 -43.49 -24.96 -34.55
N GLU A 457 -42.78 -25.36 -33.48
CA GLU A 457 -41.61 -26.27 -33.52
C GLU A 457 -42.00 -27.75 -33.77
N GLU A 458 -41.08 -28.68 -34.10
CA GLU A 458 -40.28 -29.41 -33.08
C GLU A 458 -39.13 -30.31 -33.64
N ASN A 459 -38.10 -30.49 -32.79
CA ASN A 459 -37.31 -31.70 -32.48
C ASN A 459 -36.53 -32.56 -33.53
N ILE A 460 -35.20 -32.31 -33.59
CA ILE A 460 -34.09 -33.18 -33.11
C ILE A 460 -33.82 -34.61 -33.71
N LEU A 461 -32.51 -34.92 -33.84
CA LEU A 461 -31.81 -36.23 -34.02
C LEU A 461 -31.71 -36.85 -35.44
N GLY A 462 -30.49 -37.29 -35.84
CA GLY A 462 -30.21 -37.84 -37.19
C GLY A 462 -28.95 -38.72 -37.39
N LYS A 463 -27.73 -38.17 -37.18
CA LYS A 463 -26.38 -38.82 -37.33
C LYS A 463 -25.90 -39.22 -38.74
N ASN A 464 -24.55 -39.23 -38.87
CA ASN A 464 -23.70 -39.94 -39.85
C ASN A 464 -23.75 -39.48 -41.34
N SER A 465 -22.66 -39.53 -42.13
CA SER A 465 -21.23 -39.80 -41.84
C SER A 465 -20.29 -39.43 -43.00
N ASN A 466 -19.04 -39.12 -42.65
CA ASN A 466 -17.77 -39.42 -43.36
C ASN A 466 -17.36 -38.75 -44.72
N ASP A 467 -16.17 -38.15 -44.64
CA ASP A 467 -14.97 -38.33 -45.50
C ASP A 467 -14.59 -37.42 -46.70
N ASP A 468 -13.27 -37.24 -46.76
CA ASP A 468 -12.34 -36.93 -47.86
C ASP A 468 -12.07 -35.53 -48.45
N LYS A 469 -10.98 -34.94 -47.92
CA LYS A 469 -9.71 -34.61 -48.63
C LYS A 469 -9.72 -33.61 -49.83
N SER A 470 -9.18 -32.42 -49.53
CA SER A 470 -7.81 -31.97 -49.95
C SER A 470 -7.56 -30.86 -51.00
N LYS A 471 -6.60 -29.98 -50.63
CA LYS A 471 -5.47 -29.40 -51.40
C LYS A 471 -5.68 -28.66 -52.74
N SER A 472 -5.50 -27.33 -52.66
CA SER A 472 -4.86 -26.42 -53.65
C SER A 472 -4.14 -25.31 -52.85
N LYS A 473 -3.03 -24.62 -53.20
CA LYS A 473 -2.06 -24.57 -54.32
C LYS A 473 -2.50 -23.85 -55.62
N ASP A 474 -1.61 -23.14 -56.34
CA ASP A 474 -0.13 -23.06 -56.29
C ASP A 474 0.43 -21.71 -56.84
N LYS A 475 1.60 -21.24 -56.34
CA LYS A 475 2.58 -20.31 -57.01
C LYS A 475 2.09 -18.86 -57.32
N ASN A 476 2.93 -17.84 -57.59
CA ASN A 476 4.38 -17.64 -57.83
C ASN A 476 4.74 -16.14 -57.46
N SER A 477 5.94 -15.54 -57.53
CA SER A 477 7.34 -15.94 -57.83
C SER A 477 8.35 -14.82 -57.49
N ILE A 478 9.55 -15.19 -56.99
CA ILE A 478 10.91 -14.68 -57.36
C ILE A 478 11.19 -13.14 -57.31
N HIS A 479 12.08 -12.72 -56.40
CA HIS A 479 13.45 -12.36 -56.81
C HIS A 479 14.49 -12.54 -55.68
N ASP A 480 15.69 -12.94 -56.08
CA ASP A 480 16.84 -13.23 -55.22
C ASP A 480 18.08 -12.49 -55.76
N THR A 481 19.06 -12.20 -54.90
CA THR A 481 20.46 -11.90 -55.26
C THR A 481 21.35 -11.91 -54.01
N SER A 482 22.58 -12.43 -54.14
CA SER A 482 23.54 -12.50 -53.04
C SER A 482 24.97 -12.23 -53.51
N THR A 483 25.84 -11.74 -52.63
CA THR A 483 27.28 -11.61 -52.94
C THR A 483 28.20 -11.85 -51.73
N LYS A 484 28.74 -13.06 -51.73
CA LYS A 484 29.93 -13.60 -51.04
C LYS A 484 31.00 -12.58 -50.56
N GLY A 485 31.50 -12.77 -49.34
CA GLY A 485 32.77 -12.21 -48.82
C GLY A 485 33.50 -13.22 -47.91
N LYS A 486 34.80 -13.46 -48.14
CA LYS A 486 35.54 -14.64 -47.62
C LYS A 486 36.18 -14.47 -46.22
N VAL A 487 35.91 -15.44 -45.34
CA VAL A 487 36.87 -16.40 -44.71
C VAL A 487 38.25 -15.90 -44.24
N LYS A 488 38.56 -16.13 -42.94
CA LYS A 488 39.78 -16.89 -42.52
C LYS A 488 39.72 -17.40 -41.07
N ASP A 489 40.14 -18.65 -40.87
CA ASP A 489 40.31 -19.31 -39.57
C ASP A 489 41.62 -18.96 -38.85
N SER A 490 41.60 -19.03 -37.52
CA SER A 490 42.72 -19.55 -36.68
C SER A 490 42.25 -19.98 -35.28
N THR A 491 42.02 -21.28 -35.13
CA THR A 491 42.58 -22.19 -34.09
C THR A 491 43.61 -21.60 -33.09
N LYS A 492 43.80 -22.09 -31.85
CA LYS A 492 43.33 -23.31 -31.13
C LYS A 492 43.72 -23.25 -29.63
N SER A 493 42.88 -23.80 -28.72
CA SER A 493 43.30 -24.41 -27.42
C SER A 493 43.97 -23.46 -26.38
N SER A 494 44.22 -23.80 -25.10
CA SER A 494 43.97 -25.00 -24.27
C SER A 494 43.55 -24.64 -22.83
N THR A 495 43.10 -25.63 -22.09
CA THR A 495 42.89 -25.63 -20.63
C THR A 495 44.14 -25.30 -19.78
N LYS A 496 43.98 -24.52 -18.70
CA LYS A 496 44.55 -24.79 -17.35
C LYS A 496 44.16 -23.74 -16.28
N ARG A 497 43.67 -24.23 -15.13
CA ARG A 497 43.88 -23.66 -13.78
C ARG A 497 44.91 -24.57 -13.06
N PRO A 498 45.45 -24.22 -11.87
CA PRO A 498 45.25 -22.99 -11.07
C PRO A 498 46.58 -22.25 -10.78
N ARG A 499 46.49 -21.08 -10.12
CA ARG A 499 47.50 -20.66 -9.14
C ARG A 499 46.88 -19.86 -8.00
N VAL A 500 47.32 -20.15 -6.77
CA VAL A 500 47.00 -19.41 -5.54
C VAL A 500 48.10 -18.38 -5.32
N LEU A 501 47.76 -17.20 -4.77
CA LEU A 501 48.59 -16.27 -3.98
C LEU A 501 47.62 -15.33 -3.21
N PRO A 502 48.07 -14.60 -2.16
CA PRO A 502 47.65 -14.96 -0.81
C PRO A 502 46.70 -13.96 -0.13
N LYS A 503 46.29 -14.29 1.09
CA LYS A 503 45.74 -13.32 2.06
C LYS A 503 46.86 -12.40 2.55
N GLU A 504 46.51 -11.18 2.91
CA GLU A 504 47.27 -10.38 3.87
C GLU A 504 46.66 -10.60 5.26
N GLU A 505 47.49 -10.97 6.24
CA GLU A 505 47.14 -11.06 7.66
C GLU A 505 47.93 -9.99 8.40
N THR A 506 47.26 -8.91 8.83
CA THR A 506 47.86 -7.91 9.72
C THR A 506 47.70 -8.34 11.16
N LYS A 507 48.77 -8.87 11.75
CA LYS A 507 48.88 -9.03 13.20
C LYS A 507 49.16 -7.68 13.87
N TYR A 508 48.58 -7.50 15.04
CA TYR A 508 49.11 -6.65 16.10
C TYR A 508 49.02 -7.47 17.39
N ASP A 509 50.18 -7.74 17.99
CA ASP A 509 50.32 -8.26 19.35
C ASP A 509 50.88 -7.14 20.23
N ASP A 510 50.42 -7.09 21.49
CA ASP A 510 51.04 -6.54 22.70
C ASP A 510 51.92 -5.27 22.64
N SER A 511 51.46 -4.19 23.28
CA SER A 511 51.99 -3.83 24.63
C SER A 511 51.20 -2.70 25.31
N GLU A 512 51.44 -2.63 26.63
CA GLU A 512 51.29 -1.56 27.64
C GLU A 512 51.16 -0.10 27.12
N ASP A 513 50.61 0.87 27.87
CA ASP A 513 50.61 0.99 29.35
C ASP A 513 49.39 1.78 29.90
N SER A 514 49.35 1.99 31.21
CA SER A 514 48.23 2.56 31.98
C SER A 514 48.54 3.88 32.70
N SER A 515 47.51 4.74 32.74
CA SER A 515 47.16 5.67 33.83
C SER A 515 48.01 6.90 34.19
N GLU A 516 47.29 7.85 34.79
CA GLU A 516 47.71 8.92 35.73
C GLU A 516 48.45 10.18 35.22
N ASP A 517 47.73 11.30 35.40
CA ASP A 517 48.12 12.59 35.98
C ASP A 517 49.41 13.32 35.57
N ASP A 518 49.24 14.55 35.10
CA ASP A 518 49.91 15.69 35.76
C ASP A 518 49.01 16.96 35.73
N SER A 519 49.32 17.93 36.59
CA SER A 519 48.58 19.16 36.84
C SER A 519 49.43 20.39 36.52
N GLY A 520 48.85 21.40 35.85
CA GLY A 520 49.60 22.58 35.38
C GLY A 520 48.74 23.85 35.30
N ASN A 521 49.07 24.84 36.12
CA ASN A 521 48.22 25.98 36.45
C ASN A 521 48.30 27.18 35.47
N ASP A 522 47.39 28.15 35.67
CA ASP A 522 47.46 29.58 35.29
C ASP A 522 47.54 29.99 33.81
N SER A 523 46.55 30.78 33.35
CA SER A 523 46.63 32.26 33.51
C SER A 523 45.37 32.98 32.98
N LYS A 524 45.28 34.32 33.17
CA LYS A 524 44.02 35.10 33.14
C LYS A 524 43.90 36.06 31.94
N ALA A 525 42.73 36.08 31.30
CA ALA A 525 42.03 37.29 30.81
C ALA A 525 40.60 36.90 30.35
N GLY A 526 39.51 37.64 30.59
CA GLY A 526 39.30 38.81 31.45
C GLY A 526 38.83 40.07 30.69
N HIS A 527 37.51 40.33 30.68
CA HIS A 527 36.77 41.62 30.55
C HIS A 527 35.27 41.22 30.59
N GLN A 528 34.51 41.47 31.68
CA GLN A 528 33.84 42.73 32.05
C GLN A 528 32.83 43.27 31.01
N TYR A 529 31.55 43.24 31.39
CA TYR A 529 30.79 44.46 31.70
C TYR A 529 29.76 44.19 32.81
N ASN A 530 29.40 45.23 33.56
CA ASN A 530 28.50 45.21 34.73
C ASN A 530 27.00 45.33 34.29
N LYS A 531 25.95 45.09 35.10
CA LYS A 531 25.65 45.61 36.48
C LYS A 531 25.54 47.16 36.45
N GLU A 532 24.71 47.90 37.18
CA GLU A 532 23.76 47.76 38.29
C GLU A 532 22.44 48.51 37.92
N GLU A 533 21.31 48.53 38.64
CA GLU A 533 20.44 47.54 39.35
C GLU A 533 19.14 48.29 39.81
N ALA A 534 17.94 47.67 39.83
CA ALA A 534 16.67 48.33 40.23
C ALA A 534 15.66 47.37 40.92
N ALA A 535 14.88 47.87 41.91
CA ALA A 535 14.03 47.08 42.82
C ALA A 535 12.69 47.80 43.17
N THR A 536 11.91 47.24 44.12
CA THR A 536 10.55 47.63 44.58
C THR A 536 9.42 47.38 43.55
N GLY A 537 8.16 47.09 43.92
CA GLY A 537 7.62 46.79 45.26
C GLY A 537 6.07 46.88 45.35
N ASP A 538 5.38 46.47 46.42
CA ASP A 538 5.71 45.59 47.57
C ASP A 538 4.40 45.17 48.33
N GLU A 539 4.32 43.91 48.80
CA GLU A 539 3.46 43.35 49.90
C GLU A 539 1.88 43.37 49.84
N ASP A 540 1.25 42.84 50.91
CA ASP A 540 -0.18 42.59 51.25
C ASP A 540 -1.01 41.63 50.36
N GLY A 541 -1.89 40.73 50.85
CA GLY A 541 -2.22 40.24 52.21
C GLY A 541 -3.36 39.18 52.09
N ASP A 542 -3.20 37.93 52.55
CA ASP A 542 -3.54 37.34 53.87
C ASP A 542 -5.06 37.16 54.18
N GLN A 543 -5.35 36.25 55.12
CA GLN A 543 -6.66 35.79 55.65
C GLN A 543 -7.39 34.72 54.80
N ASN A 544 -7.50 33.43 55.14
CA ASN A 544 -7.47 32.64 56.40
C ASN A 544 -8.78 32.62 57.22
N GLN A 545 -9.47 31.45 57.24
CA GLN A 545 -10.25 30.83 58.33
C GLN A 545 -11.10 29.64 57.79
N ASN A 546 -10.86 28.40 58.25
CA ASN A 546 -11.69 27.63 59.21
C ASN A 546 -12.87 26.85 58.56
N ASP A 547 -13.33 25.68 59.05
CA ASP A 547 -12.98 24.96 60.30
C ASP A 547 -13.13 23.41 60.18
N ASN A 548 -12.64 22.71 61.21
CA ASN A 548 -12.97 21.35 61.74
C ASN A 548 -14.13 20.51 61.09
N ALA A 549 -14.15 19.16 61.07
CA ALA A 549 -13.49 18.17 61.96
C ALA A 549 -13.69 16.66 61.57
N GLN A 550 -12.80 15.81 62.09
CA GLN A 550 -13.02 14.45 62.66
C GLN A 550 -13.34 13.17 61.81
N LYS A 551 -12.35 12.25 61.87
CA LYS A 551 -12.40 10.83 62.34
C LYS A 551 -12.96 9.68 61.48
N LYS A 552 -12.05 8.70 61.25
CA LYS A 552 -12.19 7.23 61.46
C LYS A 552 -13.12 6.44 60.48
N TYR A 553 -12.95 5.13 60.26
CA TYR A 553 -12.04 4.12 60.84
C TYR A 553 -11.83 2.94 59.85
N ASN A 554 -10.65 2.28 59.90
CA ASN A 554 -10.36 0.83 59.69
C ASN A 554 -10.94 0.03 58.49
N ASP A 555 -10.30 -1.04 58.00
CA ASP A 555 -8.98 -1.66 58.27
C ASP A 555 -8.40 -2.19 56.93
#